data_AF-A0A519V3R2-F1
#
_entry.id   AF-A0A519V3R2-F1
#
_cell.length_a   1.000
_cell.length_b   1.000
_cell.length_c   1.000
_cell.angle_alpha   90.00
_cell.angle_beta   90.00
_cell.angle_gamma   90.00
#
_symmetry.space_group_name_H-M   'P 1'
#
loop_
_entity.id
_entity.type
_entity.pdbx_description
1 polymer ?
#
loop_
_entity_poly.entity_id
_entity_poly.type
_entity_poly.pdbx_seq_one_letter_code
_entity_poly.pdbx_strand_id
1 'polypeptide(L)'
;MTTAKKEILEQLQKQILAMEGFKNEPITKGDGFGLGALENSFPNGIFPRGCIQEFLTTNPEQAAATEGFMAGLMAKLMETGNPCLWISRNRKLFPPALQSF
;
A
#
# COMPACT_ATOMS: atom_id res chain seq x y z
N MET A 1 16.94 -20.12 8.97
CA MET A 1 17.11 -20.36 7.51
C MET A 1 18.59 -20.44 7.19
N THR A 2 19.00 -21.30 6.27
CA THR A 2 20.38 -21.31 5.77
C THR A 2 20.58 -20.18 4.76
N THR A 3 21.78 -19.59 4.69
CA THR A 3 22.10 -18.48 3.76
C THR A 3 21.76 -18.81 2.32
N ALA A 4 22.10 -20.03 1.88
CA ALA A 4 21.78 -20.52 0.53
C ALA A 4 20.26 -20.54 0.22
N LYS A 5 19.41 -20.88 1.20
CA LYS A 5 17.95 -20.86 0.98
C LYS A 5 17.42 -19.44 0.86
N LYS A 6 18.00 -18.49 1.61
CA LYS A 6 17.61 -17.08 1.55
C LYS A 6 17.97 -16.47 0.19
N GLU A 7 19.17 -16.74 -0.32
CA GLU A 7 19.61 -16.28 -1.64
C GLU A 7 18.71 -16.82 -2.77
N ILE A 8 18.37 -18.11 -2.73
CA ILE A 8 17.44 -18.70 -3.71
C ILE A 8 16.06 -18.01 -3.64
N LEU A 9 15.57 -17.72 -2.43
CA LEU A 9 14.28 -17.07 -2.24
C LEU A 9 14.27 -15.64 -2.80
N GLU A 10 15.34 -14.87 -2.54
CA GLU A 10 15.52 -13.52 -3.10
C GLU A 10 15.59 -13.55 -4.63
N GLN A 11 16.29 -14.53 -5.21
CA GLN A 11 16.38 -14.69 -6.66
C GLN A 11 15.02 -15.02 -7.29
N LEU A 12 14.27 -15.96 -6.71
CA LEU A 12 12.94 -16.34 -7.18
C LEU A 12 11.97 -15.17 -7.07
N GLN A 13 11.98 -14.44 -5.96
CA GLN A 13 11.15 -13.26 -5.77
C GLN A 13 11.43 -12.20 -6.86
N LYS A 14 12.71 -11.94 -7.16
CA LYS A 14 13.10 -11.01 -8.23
C LYS A 14 12.60 -11.45 -9.60
N GLN A 15 12.65 -12.75 -9.91
CA GLN A 15 12.16 -13.30 -11.17
C GLN A 15 10.64 -13.16 -11.29
N ILE A 16 9.89 -13.46 -10.22
CA ILE A 16 8.43 -13.33 -10.19
C ILE A 16 8.02 -11.87 -10.44
N LEU A 17 8.61 -10.93 -9.70
CA LEU A 17 8.31 -9.51 -9.86
C LEU A 17 8.55 -9.02 -11.30
N ALA A 18 9.65 -9.47 -11.93
CA ALA A 18 9.92 -9.13 -13.32
C ALA A 18 8.87 -9.69 -14.29
N MET A 19 8.37 -10.91 -14.05
CA MET A 19 7.29 -11.52 -14.86
C MET A 19 5.94 -10.82 -14.66
N GLU A 20 5.68 -10.30 -13.47
CA GLU A 20 4.48 -9.50 -13.16
C GLU A 20 4.53 -8.07 -13.75
N GLY A 21 5.64 -7.71 -14.41
CA GLY A 21 5.82 -6.42 -15.07
C GLY A 21 6.37 -5.32 -14.15
N PHE A 22 6.82 -5.66 -12.93
CA PHE A 22 7.54 -4.70 -12.10
C PHE A 22 8.89 -4.38 -12.72
N LYS A 23 9.15 -3.08 -12.92
CA LYS A 23 10.44 -2.61 -13.43
C LYS A 23 11.49 -2.73 -12.33
N ASN A 24 12.67 -3.24 -12.68
CA ASN A 24 13.85 -3.28 -11.81
C ASN A 24 14.56 -1.92 -11.72
N GLU A 25 13.87 -0.81 -12.03
CA GLU A 25 14.50 0.51 -11.99
C GLU A 25 14.91 0.86 -10.56
N PRO A 26 16.10 1.44 -10.36
CA PRO A 26 16.54 1.87 -9.04
C PRO A 26 15.57 2.93 -8.53
N ILE A 27 14.90 2.59 -7.44
CA ILE A 27 14.03 3.48 -6.71
C ILE A 27 14.85 4.69 -6.31
N THR A 28 14.48 5.88 -6.80
CA THR A 28 15.12 7.10 -6.38
C THR A 28 14.81 7.30 -4.90
N LYS A 29 15.85 7.52 -4.08
CA LYS A 29 15.67 7.86 -2.65
C LYS A 29 14.79 9.12 -2.55
N GLY A 30 13.52 8.94 -2.22
CA GLY A 30 12.51 10.01 -2.19
C GLY A 30 11.14 9.63 -2.75
N ASP A 31 11.02 8.50 -3.46
CA ASP A 31 9.76 8.08 -4.10
C ASP A 31 8.76 7.33 -3.20
N GLY A 32 9.07 7.18 -1.91
CA GLY A 32 8.17 6.59 -0.92
C GLY A 32 6.87 7.37 -0.78
N PHE A 33 5.77 6.67 -0.54
CA PHE A 33 4.47 7.26 -0.20
C PHE A 33 4.48 7.82 1.23
N GLY A 34 5.35 7.30 2.10
CA GLY A 34 5.51 7.75 3.47
C GLY A 34 4.69 6.95 4.48
N LEU A 35 4.52 5.64 4.24
CA LEU A 35 3.88 4.72 5.21
C LEU A 35 4.84 4.16 6.26
N GLY A 36 6.09 4.64 6.29
CA GLY A 36 7.11 4.17 7.21
C GLY A 36 7.42 2.69 7.02
N ALA A 37 7.46 1.93 8.12
CA ALA A 37 7.84 0.51 8.07
C ALA A 37 6.89 -0.36 7.23
N LEU A 38 5.65 0.10 6.99
CA LEU A 38 4.67 -0.61 6.18
C LEU A 38 5.06 -0.66 4.71
N GLU A 39 5.90 0.27 4.23
CA GLU A 39 6.37 0.27 2.85
C GLU A 39 7.17 -1.00 2.52
N ASN A 40 7.86 -1.58 3.51
CA ASN A 40 8.64 -2.81 3.35
C ASN A 40 7.79 -4.04 3.02
N SER A 41 6.47 -3.96 3.20
CA SER A 41 5.53 -5.02 2.83
C SER A 41 5.15 -5.00 1.35
N PHE A 42 5.44 -3.92 0.62
CA PHE A 42 5.14 -3.80 -0.79
C PHE A 42 6.31 -4.25 -1.67
N PRO A 43 6.05 -4.70 -2.91
CA PRO A 43 7.09 -4.91 -3.90
C PRO A 43 8.00 -3.70 -4.01
N ASN A 44 9.31 -3.95 -4.03
CA ASN A 44 10.35 -2.92 -4.07
C ASN A 44 10.36 -1.96 -2.85
N GLY A 45 9.52 -2.15 -1.84
CA GLY A 45 9.51 -1.28 -0.67
C GLY A 45 8.83 0.08 -0.92
N ILE A 46 7.89 0.16 -1.87
CA ILE A 46 7.14 1.39 -2.17
C ILE A 46 5.65 1.08 -2.31
N PHE A 47 4.80 1.94 -1.75
CA PHE A 47 3.38 1.90 -2.07
C PHE A 47 3.13 2.44 -3.51
N PRO A 48 2.61 1.60 -4.43
CA PRO A 48 2.42 1.98 -5.82
C PRO A 48 1.35 3.09 -5.98
N ARG A 49 1.67 4.09 -6.81
CA ARG A 49 0.80 5.23 -7.17
C ARG A 49 0.47 5.20 -8.67
N GLY A 50 -0.64 5.81 -9.07
CA GLY A 50 -1.04 5.89 -10.49
C GLY A 50 -1.64 4.59 -11.04
N CYS A 51 -2.06 3.68 -10.17
CA CYS A 51 -2.76 2.44 -10.51
C CYS A 51 -4.00 2.26 -9.63
N ILE A 52 -4.88 1.33 -10.02
CA ILE A 52 -6.07 0.97 -9.25
C ILE A 52 -5.65 -0.06 -8.19
N GLN A 53 -6.00 0.19 -6.94
CA GLN A 53 -5.81 -0.74 -5.83
C GLN A 53 -7.15 -1.38 -5.47
N GLU A 54 -7.21 -2.71 -5.48
CA GLU A 54 -8.38 -3.46 -5.04
C GLU A 54 -8.07 -4.15 -3.70
N PHE A 55 -8.92 -3.93 -2.70
CA PHE A 55 -8.83 -4.56 -1.39
C PHE A 55 -10.03 -5.48 -1.18
N LEU A 56 -9.76 -6.77 -1.02
CA LEU A 56 -10.78 -7.80 -0.81
C LEU A 56 -10.82 -8.19 0.66
N THR A 57 -12.01 -8.14 1.26
CA THR A 57 -12.22 -8.47 2.69
C THR A 57 -13.34 -9.49 2.80
N THR A 58 -13.15 -10.51 3.64
CA THR A 58 -14.15 -11.59 3.83
C THR A 58 -14.97 -11.45 5.09
N ASN A 59 -14.54 -10.61 6.04
CA ASN A 59 -15.23 -10.39 7.31
C ASN A 59 -15.23 -8.91 7.73
N PRO A 60 -16.11 -8.53 8.68
CA PRO A 60 -16.23 -7.14 9.14
C PRO A 60 -14.94 -6.56 9.75
N GLU A 61 -14.12 -7.38 10.40
CA GLU A 61 -12.87 -6.97 11.04
C GLU A 61 -11.83 -6.55 9.98
N GLN A 62 -11.69 -7.35 8.91
CA GLN A 62 -10.86 -7.01 7.77
C GLN A 62 -11.37 -5.77 7.04
N ALA A 63 -12.70 -5.62 6.91
CA ALA A 63 -13.31 -4.43 6.33
C ALA A 63 -12.95 -3.17 7.13
N ALA A 64 -13.10 -3.22 8.46
CA ALA A 64 -12.73 -2.11 9.34
C ALA A 64 -11.23 -1.77 9.27
N ALA A 65 -10.35 -2.79 9.29
CA ALA A 65 -8.91 -2.58 9.15
C ALA A 65 -8.53 -1.95 7.79
N THR A 66 -9.18 -2.41 6.72
CA THR A 66 -8.97 -1.88 5.37
C THR A 66 -9.47 -0.44 5.25
N GLU A 67 -10.65 -0.13 5.80
CA GLU A 67 -11.19 1.24 5.83
C GLU A 67 -10.26 2.19 6.60
N GLY A 68 -9.71 1.75 7.74
CA GLY A 68 -8.71 2.53 8.49
C GLY A 68 -7.41 2.72 7.71
N PHE A 69 -6.94 1.69 7.00
CA PHE A 69 -5.78 1.81 6.12
C PHE A 69 -6.02 2.81 4.98
N MET A 70 -7.18 2.75 4.32
CA MET A 70 -7.57 3.71 3.28
C MET A 70 -7.69 5.14 3.81
N ALA A 71 -8.20 5.33 5.03
CA ALA A 71 -8.25 6.63 5.68
C ALA A 71 -6.83 7.21 5.87
N GLY A 72 -5.88 6.41 6.35
CA GLY A 72 -4.47 6.83 6.45
C GLY A 72 -3.82 7.16 5.11
N LEU A 73 -4.12 6.38 4.05
CA LEU A 73 -3.68 6.71 2.69
C LEU A 73 -4.21 8.07 2.23
N MET A 74 -5.50 8.34 2.47
CA MET A 74 -6.11 9.63 2.11
C MET A 74 -5.54 10.79 2.89
N ALA A 75 -5.33 10.65 4.21
CA ALA A 75 -4.69 11.67 5.03
C ALA A 75 -3.33 12.06 4.43
N LYS A 76 -2.52 11.05 4.06
CA LYS A 76 -1.21 11.28 3.43
C LYS A 76 -1.29 11.95 2.06
N LEU A 77 -2.26 11.56 1.23
CA LEU A 77 -2.48 12.21 -0.08
C LEU A 77 -2.91 13.68 0.08
N MET A 78 -3.74 13.96 1.08
CA MET A 78 -4.27 15.30 1.35
C MET A 78 -3.22 16.28 1.90
N GLU A 79 -2.13 15.81 2.53
CA GLU A 79 -1.01 16.67 2.97
C GLU A 79 -0.43 17.53 1.83
N THR A 80 -0.47 17.00 0.61
CA THR A 80 0.04 17.70 -0.59
C THR A 80 -0.94 18.70 -1.19
N GLY A 81 -2.12 18.89 -0.57
CA GLY A 81 -3.18 19.78 -1.05
C GLY A 81 -4.01 19.21 -2.20
N ASN A 82 -3.78 17.94 -2.58
CA ASN A 82 -4.51 17.29 -3.65
C ASN A 82 -5.93 16.88 -3.20
N PRO A 83 -6.97 17.11 -4.03
CA PRO A 83 -8.33 16.73 -3.70
C PRO A 83 -8.46 15.19 -3.64
N CYS A 84 -9.15 14.70 -2.62
CA CYS A 84 -9.45 13.28 -2.44
C CYS A 84 -10.98 13.10 -2.29
N LEU A 85 -11.53 12.04 -2.88
CA LEU A 85 -12.97 11.76 -2.84
C LEU A 85 -13.23 10.36 -2.26
N TRP A 86 -14.12 10.28 -1.27
CA TRP A 86 -14.61 9.02 -0.74
C TRP A 86 -15.99 8.70 -1.33
N ILE A 87 -16.06 7.70 -2.21
CA ILE A 87 -17.33 7.23 -2.80
C ILE A 87 -17.70 5.90 -2.15
N SER A 88 -18.85 5.86 -1.47
CA SER A 88 -19.34 4.66 -0.81
C SER A 88 -20.79 4.39 -1.15
N ARG A 89 -21.13 3.12 -1.33
CA ARG A 89 -22.53 2.68 -1.51
C ARG A 89 -23.37 2.78 -0.24
N ASN A 90 -22.75 2.71 0.93
CA ASN A 90 -23.39 2.71 2.25
C ASN A 90 -22.83 3.83 3.13
N ARG A 91 -23.66 4.45 3.97
CA ARG A 91 -23.23 5.50 4.93
C ARG A 91 -22.61 4.89 6.19
N LYS A 92 -21.49 4.18 6.04
CA LYS A 92 -20.72 3.61 7.14
C LYS A 92 -19.54 4.47 7.60
N LEU A 93 -19.15 5.44 6.76
CA LEU A 93 -18.09 6.38 7.10
C LEU A 93 -18.54 7.29 8.24
N PHE A 94 -17.71 7.42 9.28
CA PHE A 94 -17.89 8.37 10.37
C PHE A 94 -16.87 9.50 10.23
N PRO A 95 -17.24 10.65 9.62
CA PRO A 95 -16.29 11.71 9.27
C PRO A 95 -15.45 12.25 10.44
N PRO A 96 -15.96 12.41 11.67
CA PRO A 96 -15.13 12.88 12.79
C PRO A 96 -13.93 11.98 13.09
N ALA A 97 -14.02 10.66 12.88
CA ALA A 97 -12.88 9.76 13.10
C ALA A 97 -11.74 9.97 12.09
N LEU A 98 -12.03 10.55 10.92
CA LEU A 98 -11.00 10.83 9.90
C LEU A 98 -10.02 11.93 10.32
N GLN A 99 -10.39 12.78 11.28
CA GLN A 99 -9.49 13.82 11.78
C GLN A 99 -8.32 13.26 12.60
N SER A 100 -8.40 12.00 13.01
CA SER A 100 -7.40 11.33 13.83
C SER A 100 -6.30 10.63 13.02
N PHE A 101 -6.40 10.63 11.69
CA PHE A 101 -5.44 10.05 10.75
C PHE A 101 -4.67 11.14 10.03
#